data_AF-A0AA90SY31-F1
#
_entry.id   AF-A0AA90SY31-F1
#
_cell.length_a   1.000
_cell.length_b   1.000
_cell.length_c   1.000
_cell.angle_alpha   90.00
_cell.angle_beta   90.00
_cell.angle_gamma   90.00
#
_symmetry.space_group_name_H-M   'P 1'
#
loop_
_entity.id
_entity.type
_entity.pdbx_description
1 polymer ?
#
loop_
_entity_poly.entity_id
_entity_poly.type
_entity_poly.pdbx_seq_one_letter_code
_entity_poly.pdbx_strand_id
1 'polypeptide(L)'
;MTRVKEGQARKGRPSNYSDEQLKEMALEIKKKYKGQKLTYLFLEKETGIGRNTWSRRIPETIDELNKPVSRSVGISESDDVYFPNIEKIFEAYKNDKNKIISELYFIETAFYELYNTVKNLKEELNRRRDDSAELKMKNDEIRLLQEQVKHYEQLYNQQMISSAFSHLQSQNQVKDNLIQFDKNNRKHASLENLETFFELEGSNTLEENASLSKIENRFSNIFKKDR
;
A
#
# COMPACT_ATOMS: atom_id res chain seq x y z
N MET A 1 16.69 2.51 -95.01
CA MET A 1 16.49 3.48 -93.90
C MET A 1 15.17 3.08 -93.22
N THR A 2 15.00 2.93 -91.91
CA THR A 2 15.58 3.64 -90.75
C THR A 2 15.38 2.77 -89.48
N ARG A 3 16.15 3.09 -88.44
CA ARG A 3 16.59 2.24 -87.33
C ARG A 3 15.58 2.09 -86.17
N VAL A 4 15.53 0.91 -85.58
CA VAL A 4 14.99 0.61 -84.25
C VAL A 4 15.88 1.29 -83.19
N LYS A 5 15.29 2.07 -82.28
CA LYS A 5 15.98 2.66 -81.12
C LYS A 5 15.68 1.85 -79.87
N GLU A 6 16.66 1.06 -79.43
CA GLU A 6 16.71 0.51 -78.07
C GLU A 6 17.14 1.62 -77.10
N GLY A 7 16.27 1.95 -76.14
CA GLY A 7 16.60 2.82 -75.02
C GLY A 7 17.17 2.01 -73.86
N GLN A 8 18.49 1.81 -73.84
CA GLN A 8 19.17 1.25 -72.68
C GLN A 8 19.19 2.26 -71.52
N ALA A 9 18.45 1.97 -70.46
CA ALA A 9 18.53 2.70 -69.20
C ALA A 9 19.92 2.45 -68.56
N ARG A 10 20.64 3.53 -68.29
CA ARG A 10 21.96 3.51 -67.65
C ARG A 10 21.85 2.89 -66.25
N LYS A 11 22.34 1.65 -66.10
CA LYS A 11 22.49 0.96 -64.81
C LYS A 11 23.44 1.76 -63.91
N GLY A 12 22.93 2.22 -62.77
CA GLY A 12 23.76 2.78 -61.70
C GLY A 12 24.71 1.74 -61.10
N ARG A 13 25.60 2.20 -60.21
CA ARG A 13 26.60 1.41 -59.49
C ARG A 13 25.98 0.11 -58.92
N PRO A 14 26.58 -1.07 -59.14
CA PRO A 14 26.06 -2.33 -58.61
C PRO A 14 25.99 -2.26 -57.08
N SER A 15 24.88 -2.75 -56.53
CA SER A 15 24.65 -2.79 -55.09
C SER A 15 25.46 -3.91 -54.45
N ASN A 16 26.14 -3.61 -53.34
CA ASN A 16 26.91 -4.58 -52.56
C ASN A 16 26.05 -5.52 -51.70
N TYR A 17 24.75 -5.23 -51.56
CA TYR A 17 23.83 -5.98 -50.69
C TYR A 17 22.70 -6.61 -51.50
N SER A 18 22.30 -7.83 -51.16
CA SER A 18 21.08 -8.47 -51.67
C SER A 18 19.83 -7.91 -50.97
N ASP A 19 18.65 -8.08 -51.57
CA ASP A 19 17.40 -7.65 -50.90
C ASP A 19 17.15 -8.45 -49.62
N GLU A 20 17.50 -9.73 -49.59
CA GLU A 20 17.38 -10.59 -48.41
C GLU A 20 18.26 -10.11 -47.26
N GLN A 21 19.51 -9.73 -47.54
CA GLN A 21 20.42 -9.15 -46.55
C GLN A 21 19.89 -7.84 -45.98
N LEU A 22 19.26 -7.00 -46.82
CA LEU A 22 18.63 -5.77 -46.35
C LEU A 22 17.44 -6.08 -45.42
N LYS A 23 16.61 -7.08 -45.75
CA LYS A 23 15.48 -7.48 -44.89
C LYS A 23 15.94 -8.00 -43.53
N GLU A 24 16.96 -8.84 -43.51
CA GLU A 24 17.53 -9.39 -42.28
C GLU A 24 18.12 -8.28 -41.39
N MET A 25 18.89 -7.36 -41.97
CA MET A 25 19.47 -6.23 -41.25
C MET A 25 18.39 -5.27 -40.71
N ALA A 26 17.32 -5.02 -41.48
CA ALA A 26 16.18 -4.22 -41.00
C ALA A 26 15.47 -4.90 -39.81
N LEU A 27 15.32 -6.23 -39.84
CA LEU A 27 14.74 -7.01 -38.76
C LEU A 27 15.61 -6.96 -37.49
N GLU A 28 16.93 -7.10 -37.62
CA GLU A 28 17.87 -7.01 -36.49
C GLU A 28 17.83 -5.64 -35.82
N ILE A 29 17.80 -4.56 -36.61
CA ILE A 29 17.69 -3.18 -36.09
C ILE A 29 16.37 -2.97 -35.38
N LYS A 30 15.25 -3.49 -35.91
CA LYS A 30 13.95 -3.43 -35.24
C LYS A 30 13.98 -4.13 -33.87
N LYS A 31 14.63 -5.30 -33.80
CA LYS A 31 14.80 -6.07 -32.57
C LYS A 31 15.67 -5.33 -31.54
N LYS A 32 16.76 -4.69 -32.00
CA LYS A 32 17.70 -3.95 -31.15
C LYS A 32 17.05 -2.72 -30.51
N TYR A 33 16.23 -1.97 -31.26
CA TYR A 33 15.63 -0.71 -30.80
C TYR A 33 14.12 -0.84 -30.50
N LYS A 34 13.75 -1.94 -29.84
CA LYS A 34 12.39 -2.35 -29.42
C LYS A 34 11.39 -1.18 -29.37
N GLY A 35 10.44 -1.15 -30.31
CA GLY A 35 9.33 -0.19 -30.32
C GLY A 35 9.54 1.07 -31.18
N GLN A 36 10.76 1.40 -31.58
CA GLN A 36 11.01 2.57 -32.43
C GLN A 36 10.59 2.29 -33.89
N LYS A 37 9.95 3.28 -34.53
CA LYS A 37 9.58 3.20 -35.96
C LYS A 37 10.85 3.21 -36.82
N LEU A 38 11.02 2.21 -37.68
CA LEU A 38 12.10 2.17 -38.66
C LEU A 38 11.83 3.23 -39.73
N THR A 39 12.57 4.32 -39.69
CA THR A 39 12.58 5.31 -40.76
C THR A 39 13.81 5.10 -41.64
N TYR A 40 13.74 5.45 -42.93
CA TYR A 40 14.89 5.27 -43.83
C TYR A 40 16.12 6.06 -43.38
N LEU A 41 15.92 7.24 -42.76
CA LEU A 41 16.99 8.03 -42.16
C LEU A 41 17.62 7.31 -40.96
N PHE A 42 16.82 6.63 -40.16
CA PHE A 42 17.30 5.86 -39.02
C PHE A 42 18.13 4.66 -39.47
N LEU A 43 17.65 3.92 -40.47
CA LEU A 43 18.40 2.82 -41.08
C LEU A 43 19.73 3.29 -41.65
N GLU A 44 19.77 4.46 -42.32
CA GLU A 44 21.00 5.05 -42.84
C GLU A 44 22.01 5.40 -41.73
N LYS A 45 21.54 5.95 -40.60
CA LYS A 45 22.41 6.24 -39.46
C LYS A 45 23.00 4.99 -38.81
N GLU A 46 22.21 3.93 -38.68
CA GLU A 46 22.66 2.69 -38.02
C GLU A 46 23.50 1.78 -38.92
N THR A 47 23.24 1.77 -40.24
CA THR A 47 23.89 0.82 -41.17
C THR A 47 24.91 1.47 -42.09
N GLY A 48 24.91 2.80 -42.20
CA GLY A 48 25.67 3.52 -43.22
C GLY A 48 25.15 3.30 -44.66
N ILE A 49 24.06 2.57 -44.85
CA ILE A 49 23.44 2.32 -46.16
C ILE A 49 22.48 3.45 -46.48
N GLY A 50 22.68 4.12 -47.61
CA GLY A 50 21.90 5.31 -47.97
C GLY A 50 20.38 5.08 -48.00
N ARG A 51 19.60 6.05 -47.52
CA ARG A 51 18.11 6.00 -47.44
C ARG A 51 17.43 5.55 -48.72
N ASN A 52 17.98 5.92 -49.88
CA ASN A 52 17.40 5.60 -51.19
C ASN A 52 17.45 4.10 -51.49
N THR A 53 18.46 3.39 -50.97
CA THR A 53 18.56 1.94 -51.11
C THR A 53 17.43 1.27 -50.36
N TRP A 54 17.18 1.67 -49.11
CA TRP A 54 16.08 1.17 -48.29
C TRP A 54 14.70 1.47 -48.90
N SER A 55 14.48 2.74 -49.28
CA SER A 55 13.20 3.20 -49.83
C SER A 55 12.86 2.59 -51.19
N ARG A 56 13.84 2.29 -52.05
CA ARG A 56 13.57 1.74 -53.38
C ARG A 56 13.51 0.22 -53.43
N ARG A 57 14.21 -0.47 -52.51
CA ARG A 57 14.40 -1.92 -52.62
C ARG A 57 13.51 -2.73 -51.69
N ILE A 58 13.29 -2.26 -50.46
CA ILE A 58 12.47 -2.97 -49.48
C ILE A 58 11.44 -2.07 -48.76
N PRO A 59 10.73 -1.16 -49.46
CA PRO A 59 9.74 -0.28 -48.83
C PRO A 59 8.64 -1.07 -48.12
N GLU A 60 8.13 -2.12 -48.76
CA GLU A 60 7.06 -2.97 -48.23
C GLU A 60 7.46 -3.68 -46.94
N THR A 61 8.67 -4.22 -46.88
CA THR A 61 9.18 -4.90 -45.67
C THR A 61 9.36 -3.91 -44.52
N ILE A 62 9.82 -2.69 -44.80
CA ILE A 62 9.97 -1.65 -43.76
C ILE A 62 8.59 -1.21 -43.24
N ASP A 63 7.60 -1.08 -44.13
CA ASP A 63 6.23 -0.77 -43.74
C ASP A 63 5.61 -1.90 -42.92
N GLU A 64 5.83 -3.15 -43.31
CA GLU A 64 5.37 -4.34 -42.56
C GLU A 64 6.01 -4.41 -41.17
N LEU A 65 7.32 -4.21 -41.05
CA LEU A 65 8.02 -4.15 -39.76
C LEU A 65 7.58 -2.96 -38.88
N ASN A 66 6.97 -1.94 -39.49
CA ASN A 66 6.42 -0.79 -38.78
C ASN A 66 4.94 -0.93 -38.44
N LYS A 67 4.22 -1.91 -39.02
CA LYS A 67 2.84 -2.16 -38.62
C LYS A 67 2.81 -2.56 -37.14
N PRO A 68 1.94 -1.96 -36.33
CA PRO A 68 1.74 -2.41 -34.96
C PRO A 68 1.35 -3.87 -35.03
N VAL A 69 2.08 -4.71 -34.32
CA VAL A 69 1.72 -6.13 -34.22
C VAL A 69 0.43 -6.18 -33.42
N SER A 70 -0.65 -6.52 -34.11
CA SER A 70 -1.96 -6.75 -33.52
C SER A 70 -1.83 -7.85 -32.47
N ARG A 71 -1.69 -7.47 -31.20
CA ARG A 71 -1.93 -8.41 -30.10
C ARG A 71 -3.44 -8.67 -30.06
N SER A 72 -3.84 -9.92 -30.01
CA SER A 72 -5.23 -10.30 -29.74
C SER A 72 -5.67 -9.97 -28.30
N VAL A 73 -4.71 -9.66 -27.42
CA VAL A 73 -4.94 -9.20 -26.05
C VAL A 73 -4.84 -7.67 -26.03
N GLY A 74 -5.97 -7.02 -25.71
CA GLY A 74 -6.07 -5.57 -25.64
C GLY A 74 -5.07 -4.99 -24.65
N ILE A 75 -4.31 -4.00 -25.10
CA ILE A 75 -3.36 -3.25 -24.28
C ILE A 75 -4.18 -2.43 -23.29
N SER A 76 -4.17 -2.84 -22.02
CA SER A 76 -4.59 -2.00 -20.90
C SER A 76 -3.41 -1.10 -20.51
N GLU A 77 -3.65 0.09 -19.95
CA GLU A 77 -2.61 1.02 -19.45
C GLU A 77 -1.69 0.40 -18.36
N SER A 78 -1.96 -0.83 -17.94
CA SER A 78 -1.22 -1.62 -16.95
C SER A 78 -0.22 -2.63 -17.54
N ASP A 79 0.08 -2.57 -18.84
CA ASP A 79 0.90 -3.59 -19.54
C ASP A 79 2.43 -3.39 -19.30
N ASP A 80 2.85 -3.35 -18.03
CA ASP A 80 4.26 -3.37 -17.62
C ASP A 80 4.91 -4.75 -17.84
N VAL A 81 4.09 -5.78 -18.11
CA VAL A 81 4.54 -7.16 -18.30
C VAL A 81 4.68 -7.46 -19.78
N TYR A 82 5.93 -7.42 -20.27
CA TYR A 82 6.25 -7.86 -21.63
C TYR A 82 6.06 -9.38 -21.76
N PHE A 83 4.89 -9.81 -22.24
CA PHE A 83 4.71 -11.19 -22.68
C PHE A 83 5.30 -11.40 -24.09
N PRO A 84 6.20 -12.38 -24.28
CA PRO A 84 6.64 -12.77 -25.61
C PRO A 84 5.44 -13.24 -26.44
N ASN A 85 5.30 -12.72 -27.67
CA ASN A 85 4.30 -13.24 -28.59
C ASN A 85 4.78 -14.62 -29.10
N ILE A 86 3.97 -15.65 -28.87
CA ILE A 86 4.29 -17.05 -29.19
C ILE A 86 4.51 -17.24 -30.69
N GLU A 87 3.66 -16.65 -31.55
CA GLU A 87 3.80 -16.74 -33.01
C GLU A 87 5.15 -16.16 -33.46
N LYS A 88 5.58 -15.03 -32.87
CA LYS A 88 6.90 -14.45 -33.13
C LYS A 88 8.07 -15.30 -32.67
N ILE A 89 7.91 -16.04 -31.56
CA ILE A 89 8.94 -16.99 -31.10
C ILE A 89 9.12 -18.09 -32.15
N PHE A 90 8.02 -18.64 -32.65
CA PHE A 90 8.06 -19.69 -33.68
C PHE A 90 8.55 -19.17 -35.04
N GLU A 91 8.25 -17.93 -35.42
CA GLU A 91 8.80 -17.30 -36.63
C GLU A 91 10.30 -17.04 -36.51
N ALA A 92 10.77 -16.54 -35.36
CA ALA A 92 12.18 -16.16 -35.16
C ALA A 92 13.11 -17.37 -34.98
N TYR A 93 12.61 -18.47 -34.40
CA TYR A 93 13.42 -19.63 -34.03
C TYR A 93 12.95 -20.93 -34.68
N LYS A 94 12.22 -20.85 -35.81
CA LYS A 94 11.64 -22.00 -36.53
C LYS A 94 12.57 -23.20 -36.71
N ASN A 95 13.87 -22.95 -36.89
CA ASN A 95 14.88 -23.98 -37.13
C ASN A 95 15.69 -24.37 -35.87
N ASP A 96 15.48 -23.69 -34.74
CA ASP A 96 16.22 -23.89 -33.49
C ASP A 96 15.25 -24.23 -32.35
N LYS A 97 14.95 -25.53 -32.24
CA LYS A 97 14.02 -26.06 -31.22
C LYS A 97 14.45 -25.75 -29.79
N ASN A 98 15.76 -25.68 -29.52
CA ASN A 98 16.27 -25.43 -28.17
C ASN A 98 15.96 -24.00 -27.71
N LYS A 99 16.03 -23.02 -28.64
CA LYS A 99 15.64 -21.64 -28.34
C LYS A 99 14.15 -21.47 -28.11
N ILE A 100 13.31 -22.19 -28.87
CA ILE A 100 11.86 -22.20 -28.62
C ILE A 100 11.57 -22.74 -27.21
N ILE A 101 12.22 -23.85 -26.83
CA ILE A 101 12.08 -24.44 -25.50
C ILE A 101 12.52 -23.46 -24.40
N SER A 102 13.64 -22.74 -24.58
CA SER A 102 14.09 -21.75 -23.59
C SER A 102 13.12 -20.57 -23.43
N GLU A 103 12.54 -20.09 -24.52
CA GLU A 103 11.54 -19.00 -24.47
C GLU A 103 10.24 -19.47 -23.81
N LEU A 104 9.84 -20.74 -24.02
CA LEU A 104 8.69 -21.33 -23.33
C LEU A 104 8.97 -21.51 -21.83
N TYR A 105 10.18 -21.93 -21.44
CA TYR A 105 10.57 -22.00 -20.03
C TYR A 105 10.60 -20.62 -19.36
N PHE A 106 10.99 -19.57 -20.09
CA PHE A 106 10.91 -18.21 -19.59
C PHE A 106 9.45 -17.81 -19.30
N ILE A 107 8.52 -18.13 -20.21
CA ILE A 107 7.09 -17.88 -20.00
C ILE A 107 6.56 -18.68 -18.80
N GLU A 108 6.92 -19.96 -18.69
CA GLU A 108 6.54 -20.81 -17.55
C GLU A 108 7.04 -20.24 -16.23
N THR A 109 8.30 -19.80 -16.17
CA THR A 109 8.89 -19.19 -14.98
C THR A 109 8.17 -17.90 -14.59
N ALA A 110 7.93 -17.01 -15.56
CA ALA A 110 7.18 -15.77 -15.34
C ALA A 110 5.76 -16.06 -14.82
N PHE A 111 5.13 -17.14 -15.29
CA PHE A 111 3.81 -17.54 -14.83
C PHE A 111 3.83 -18.02 -13.36
N TYR A 112 4.82 -18.83 -12.98
CA TYR A 112 4.99 -19.24 -11.59
C TYR A 112 5.30 -18.07 -10.65
N GLU A 113 6.16 -17.14 -11.07
CA GLU A 113 6.47 -15.93 -10.31
C GLU A 113 5.24 -15.05 -10.11
N LEU A 114 4.44 -14.86 -11.18
CA LEU A 114 3.20 -14.11 -11.11
C LEU A 114 2.20 -14.77 -10.16
N TYR A 115 2.03 -16.10 -10.26
CA TYR A 115 1.15 -16.86 -9.38
C TYR A 115 1.55 -16.72 -7.91
N ASN A 116 2.85 -16.85 -7.61
CA ASN A 116 3.37 -16.72 -6.27
C ASN A 116 3.20 -15.29 -5.73
N THR A 117 3.46 -14.29 -6.55
CA THR A 117 3.24 -12.87 -6.21
C THR A 117 1.78 -12.61 -5.86
N VAL A 118 0.85 -13.07 -6.70
CA VAL A 118 -0.59 -12.91 -6.48
C VAL A 118 -1.03 -13.62 -5.19
N LYS A 119 -0.51 -14.82 -4.93
CA LYS A 119 -0.79 -15.57 -3.70
C LYS A 119 -0.30 -14.79 -2.47
N ASN A 120 0.93 -14.31 -2.47
CA ASN A 120 1.52 -13.55 -1.36
C ASN A 120 0.77 -12.24 -1.12
N LEU A 121 0.42 -11.50 -2.18
CA LEU A 121 -0.36 -10.27 -2.07
C LEU A 121 -1.75 -10.52 -1.49
N LYS A 122 -2.39 -11.64 -1.84
CA LYS A 122 -3.68 -12.02 -1.26
C LYS A 122 -3.58 -12.35 0.22
N GLU A 123 -2.51 -13.04 0.63
CA GLU A 123 -2.24 -13.32 2.04
C GLU A 123 -1.96 -12.02 2.82
N GLU A 124 -1.17 -11.10 2.27
CA GLU A 124 -0.90 -9.80 2.90
C GLU A 124 -2.16 -8.94 3.02
N LEU A 125 -3.00 -8.91 1.99
CA LEU A 125 -4.27 -8.19 2.01
C LEU A 125 -5.20 -8.72 3.11
N ASN A 126 -5.28 -10.04 3.27
CA ASN A 126 -6.05 -10.64 4.35
C ASN A 126 -5.52 -10.24 5.73
N ARG A 127 -4.20 -10.29 5.96
CA ARG A 127 -3.59 -9.83 7.22
C ARG A 127 -3.91 -8.36 7.51
N ARG A 128 -3.74 -7.48 6.51
CA ARG A 128 -4.07 -6.05 6.65
C ARG A 128 -5.55 -5.81 6.95
N ARG A 129 -6.43 -6.66 6.44
CA ARG A 129 -7.88 -6.57 6.74
C ARG A 129 -8.16 -6.90 8.20
N ASP A 130 -7.49 -7.92 8.75
CA ASP A 130 -7.62 -8.29 10.16
C ASP A 130 -7.04 -7.20 11.07
N ASP A 131 -5.84 -6.69 10.75
CA ASP A 131 -5.21 -5.57 11.47
C ASP A 131 -6.11 -4.32 11.46
N SER A 132 -6.76 -4.03 10.32
CA SER A 132 -7.69 -2.90 10.20
C SER A 132 -8.92 -3.06 11.07
N ALA A 133 -9.42 -4.29 11.26
CA ALA A 133 -10.55 -4.56 12.13
C ALA A 133 -10.16 -4.39 13.61
N GLU A 134 -9.00 -4.89 14.00
CA GLU A 134 -8.46 -4.72 15.36
C GLU A 134 -8.21 -3.26 15.70
N LEU A 135 -7.59 -2.49 14.79
CA LEU A 135 -7.38 -1.05 14.95
C LEU A 135 -8.68 -0.29 15.14
N LYS A 136 -9.75 -0.67 14.42
CA LYS A 136 -11.05 -0.06 14.59
C LYS A 136 -11.62 -0.33 15.99
N MET A 137 -11.55 -1.56 16.47
CA MET A 137 -12.00 -1.92 17.83
C MET A 137 -11.20 -1.16 18.90
N LYS A 138 -9.88 -1.06 18.74
CA LYS A 138 -9.01 -0.33 19.67
C LYS A 138 -9.31 1.17 19.69
N ASN A 139 -9.57 1.77 18.53
CA ASN A 139 -9.97 3.18 18.45
C ASN A 139 -11.34 3.44 19.11
N ASP A 140 -12.30 2.53 18.94
CA ASP A 140 -13.60 2.64 19.61
C ASP A 140 -13.45 2.52 21.14
N GLU A 141 -12.58 1.61 21.62
CA GLU A 141 -12.23 1.46 23.04
C GLU A 141 -11.58 2.73 23.61
N ILE A 142 -10.60 3.31 22.89
CA ILE A 142 -9.93 4.56 23.30
C ILE A 142 -10.95 5.69 23.39
N ARG A 143 -11.87 5.81 22.44
CA ARG A 143 -12.91 6.84 22.45
C ARG A 143 -13.80 6.72 23.68
N LEU A 144 -14.23 5.51 24.01
CA LEU A 144 -15.06 5.25 25.18
C LEU A 144 -14.32 5.58 26.49
N LEU A 145 -13.04 5.21 26.58
CA LEU A 145 -12.21 5.56 27.74
C LEU A 145 -12.01 7.08 27.86
N GLN A 146 -11.82 7.80 26.76
CA GLN A 146 -11.71 9.26 26.77
C GLN A 146 -13.00 9.93 27.25
N GLU A 147 -14.16 9.43 26.83
CA GLU A 147 -15.46 9.91 27.31
C GLU A 147 -15.64 9.66 28.81
N GLN A 148 -15.23 8.48 29.31
CA GLN A 148 -15.25 8.18 30.74
C GLN A 148 -14.32 9.09 31.55
N VAL A 149 -13.07 9.29 31.09
CA VAL A 149 -12.12 10.19 31.76
C VAL A 149 -12.70 11.59 31.85
N LYS A 150 -13.24 12.11 30.75
CA LYS A 150 -13.87 13.43 30.73
C LYS A 150 -15.08 13.52 31.68
N HIS A 151 -15.90 12.48 31.74
CA HIS A 151 -17.03 12.42 32.66
C HIS A 151 -16.58 12.47 34.12
N TYR A 152 -15.59 11.67 34.50
CA TYR A 152 -15.06 11.66 35.87
C TYR A 152 -14.32 12.95 36.22
N GLU A 153 -13.61 13.56 35.28
CA GLU A 153 -13.01 14.89 35.45
C GLU A 153 -14.08 15.95 35.74
N GLN A 154 -15.20 15.93 34.99
CA GLN A 154 -16.32 16.82 35.23
C GLN A 154 -16.96 16.60 36.59
N LEU A 155 -17.21 15.34 36.97
CA LEU A 155 -17.75 15.01 38.29
C LEU A 155 -16.83 15.47 39.42
N TYR A 156 -15.53 15.22 39.29
CA TYR A 156 -14.53 15.66 40.26
C TYR A 156 -14.52 17.19 40.40
N ASN A 157 -14.46 17.91 39.28
CA ASN A 157 -14.47 19.37 39.27
C ASN A 157 -15.77 19.93 39.86
N GLN A 158 -16.92 19.35 39.51
CA GLN A 158 -18.22 19.73 40.08
C GLN A 158 -18.24 19.50 41.60
N GLN A 159 -17.75 18.37 42.07
CA GLN A 159 -17.66 18.06 43.50
C GLN A 159 -16.75 19.06 44.22
N MET A 160 -15.56 19.34 43.68
CA MET A 160 -14.57 20.26 44.26
C MET A 160 -15.09 21.70 44.32
N ILE A 161 -15.76 22.18 43.27
CA ILE A 161 -16.42 23.49 43.28
C ILE A 161 -17.53 23.51 44.33
N SER A 162 -18.38 22.48 44.36
CA SER A 162 -19.48 22.44 45.33
C SER A 162 -18.99 22.34 46.78
N SER A 163 -17.85 21.70 47.03
CA SER A 163 -17.26 21.66 48.37
C SER A 163 -16.59 22.98 48.75
N ALA A 164 -16.01 23.72 47.80
CA ALA A 164 -15.37 25.02 48.07
C ALA A 164 -16.38 26.14 48.39
N PHE A 165 -17.63 26.02 47.92
CA PHE A 165 -18.65 27.07 48.07
C PHE A 165 -19.82 26.61 48.94
N SER A 166 -19.92 27.14 50.16
CA SER A 166 -20.96 26.77 51.16
C SER A 166 -22.41 26.88 50.66
N HIS A 167 -22.69 27.85 49.79
CA HIS A 167 -24.02 28.04 49.20
C HIS A 167 -24.42 26.95 48.19
N LEU A 168 -23.46 26.20 47.62
CA LEU A 168 -23.71 25.09 46.68
C LEU A 168 -23.77 23.73 47.40
N GLN A 169 -23.17 23.61 48.60
CA GLN A 169 -23.21 22.39 49.41
C GLN A 169 -24.65 22.00 49.79
N SER A 170 -25.46 22.98 50.17
CA SER A 170 -26.88 22.81 50.56
C SER A 170 -27.77 22.35 49.39
N GLN A 171 -27.41 22.70 48.16
CA GLN A 171 -28.14 22.33 46.95
C GLN A 171 -27.86 20.88 46.51
N ASN A 172 -26.65 20.38 46.77
CA ASN A 172 -26.24 19.01 46.42
C ASN A 172 -26.55 17.97 47.52
N GLN A 173 -27.39 18.30 48.50
CA GLN A 173 -27.71 17.44 49.66
C GLN A 173 -26.48 16.99 50.47
N VAL A 174 -25.34 17.70 50.34
CA VAL A 174 -24.19 17.51 51.23
C VAL A 174 -24.56 18.21 52.54
N LYS A 175 -25.32 17.49 53.36
CA LYS A 175 -25.71 17.95 54.69
C LYS A 175 -24.48 17.82 55.58
N ASP A 176 -24.03 19.00 56.01
CA ASP A 176 -23.02 19.22 57.04
C ASP A 176 -21.56 19.05 56.60
N ASN A 177 -20.72 19.90 57.17
CA ASN A 177 -19.27 19.82 57.01
C ASN A 177 -18.80 18.47 57.53
N LEU A 178 -18.44 17.55 56.63
CA LEU A 178 -17.88 16.23 56.96
C LEU A 178 -16.68 16.31 57.90
N ILE A 179 -16.00 17.46 57.96
CA ILE A 179 -14.86 17.74 58.83
C ILE A 179 -15.12 19.05 59.58
N GLN A 180 -15.38 18.95 60.88
CA GLN A 180 -15.56 20.10 61.77
C GLN A 180 -14.26 20.38 62.53
N PHE A 181 -13.47 21.34 62.03
CA PHE A 181 -12.21 21.72 62.66
C PHE A 181 -12.39 22.50 63.97
N ASP A 182 -13.56 23.13 64.15
CA ASP A 182 -13.88 24.02 65.26
C ASP A 182 -14.33 23.31 66.55
N LYS A 183 -14.84 22.07 66.45
CA LYS A 183 -15.25 21.27 67.62
C LYS A 183 -14.09 20.80 68.51
N ASN A 184 -12.86 20.72 68.00
CA ASN A 184 -11.72 20.12 68.72
C ASN A 184 -10.40 20.91 68.58
N ASN A 185 -10.44 22.24 68.72
CA ASN A 185 -9.29 23.17 68.63
C ASN A 185 -8.11 22.87 69.59
N ARG A 186 -8.21 21.89 70.48
CA ARG A 186 -7.16 21.50 71.44
C ARG A 186 -6.36 20.26 71.04
N LYS A 187 -6.73 19.57 69.95
CA LYS A 187 -5.98 18.41 69.45
C LYS A 187 -5.15 18.85 68.26
N HIS A 188 -3.83 18.76 68.37
CA HIS A 188 -2.94 18.97 67.23
C HIS A 188 -3.29 17.96 66.13
N ALA A 189 -3.52 18.44 64.91
CA ALA A 189 -3.75 17.60 63.75
C ALA A 189 -2.44 16.85 63.44
N SER A 190 -2.37 15.57 63.81
CA SER A 190 -1.36 14.67 63.29
C SER A 190 -2.03 13.76 62.25
N LEU A 191 -1.26 13.22 61.30
CA LEU A 191 -1.79 12.29 60.30
C LEU A 191 -2.30 10.97 60.94
N GLU A 192 -1.97 10.72 62.20
CA GLU A 192 -2.32 9.50 62.93
C GLU A 192 -3.73 9.55 63.57
N ASN A 193 -4.38 10.71 63.61
CA ASN A 193 -5.65 10.90 64.33
C ASN A 193 -6.72 11.67 63.52
N LEU A 194 -6.63 11.63 62.19
CA LEU A 194 -7.57 12.23 61.23
C LEU A 194 -9.01 11.70 61.36
N GLU A 195 -9.18 10.42 61.70
CA GLU A 195 -10.49 9.77 61.86
C GLU A 195 -11.38 10.50 62.89
N THR A 196 -10.77 11.12 63.90
CA THR A 196 -11.50 11.81 64.98
C THR A 196 -12.21 13.11 64.56
N PHE A 197 -11.97 13.58 63.34
CA PHE A 197 -12.57 14.80 62.79
C PHE A 197 -13.76 14.55 61.87
N PHE A 198 -14.10 13.29 61.57
CA PHE A 198 -15.28 12.92 60.79
C PHE A 198 -16.48 12.67 61.72
N GLU A 199 -17.63 13.26 61.42
CA GLU A 199 -18.87 12.99 62.18
C GLU A 199 -19.45 11.63 61.78
N LEU A 200 -19.13 10.60 62.55
CA LEU A 200 -19.82 9.31 62.50
C LEU A 200 -21.14 9.40 63.27
N GLU A 201 -22.17 9.97 62.65
CA GLU A 201 -23.53 9.71 63.13
C GLU A 201 -23.96 8.30 62.71
N GLY A 202 -23.73 7.33 63.61
CA GLY A 202 -24.53 6.12 63.69
C GLY A 202 -24.08 4.88 62.91
N SER A 203 -22.82 4.46 62.97
CA SER A 203 -22.43 3.09 62.60
C SER A 203 -21.85 2.32 63.78
N ASN A 204 -22.52 1.22 64.13
CA ASN A 204 -21.92 0.16 64.93
C ASN A 204 -20.64 -0.31 64.23
N THR A 205 -19.54 -0.36 64.96
CA THR A 205 -18.17 -0.74 64.53
C THR A 205 -18.02 -2.17 63.96
N LEU A 206 -19.13 -2.89 63.74
CA LEU A 206 -19.16 -4.22 63.15
C LEU A 206 -19.44 -4.22 61.64
N GLU A 207 -19.96 -3.14 61.05
CA GLU A 207 -20.25 -3.07 59.60
C GLU A 207 -19.09 -2.52 58.74
N GLU A 208 -18.12 -1.84 59.34
CA GLU A 208 -17.01 -1.17 58.62
C GLU A 208 -16.09 -2.17 57.91
N ASN A 209 -15.77 -3.31 58.54
CA ASN A 209 -14.92 -4.35 57.95
C ASN A 209 -15.59 -5.07 56.74
N ALA A 210 -16.92 -5.15 56.74
CA ALA A 210 -17.67 -5.72 55.62
C ALA A 210 -17.79 -4.73 54.44
N SER A 211 -17.71 -3.43 54.72
CA SER A 211 -17.83 -2.36 53.75
C SER A 211 -16.53 -2.16 52.97
N LEU A 212 -15.39 -2.14 53.67
CA LEU A 212 -14.06 -2.04 53.04
C LEU A 212 -13.74 -3.25 52.18
N SER A 213 -13.99 -4.46 52.67
CA SER A 213 -13.80 -5.69 51.88
C SER A 213 -14.72 -5.75 50.65
N LYS A 214 -15.94 -5.19 50.71
CA LYS A 214 -16.83 -5.05 49.54
C LYS A 214 -16.29 -4.05 48.52
N ILE A 215 -15.64 -2.97 48.97
CA ILE A 215 -15.05 -1.94 48.10
C ILE A 215 -13.76 -2.48 47.45
N GLU A 216 -12.88 -3.13 48.21
CA GLU A 216 -11.67 -3.78 47.68
C GLU A 216 -11.99 -4.85 46.63
N ASN A 217 -13.05 -5.64 46.85
CA ASN A 217 -13.47 -6.65 45.88
C ASN A 217 -14.07 -6.04 44.60
N ARG A 218 -14.85 -4.95 44.70
CA ARG A 218 -15.41 -4.26 43.53
C ARG A 218 -14.35 -3.55 42.69
N PHE A 219 -13.31 -3.03 43.34
CA PHE A 219 -12.23 -2.28 42.71
C PHE A 219 -10.90 -3.03 42.77
N SER A 220 -10.94 -4.35 42.69
CA SER A 220 -9.75 -5.21 42.83
C SER A 220 -8.65 -4.92 41.81
N ASN A 221 -8.98 -4.32 40.67
CA ASN A 221 -8.01 -3.89 39.65
C ASN A 221 -7.19 -2.65 40.07
N ILE A 222 -7.67 -1.87 41.05
CA ILE A 222 -6.99 -0.65 41.55
C ILE A 222 -6.05 -1.01 42.71
N PHE A 223 -6.44 -2.00 43.52
CA PHE A 223 -5.69 -2.38 44.74
C PHE A 223 -4.73 -3.56 44.56
N LYS A 224 -4.69 -4.16 43.36
CA LYS A 224 -3.64 -5.14 43.04
C LYS A 224 -2.32 -4.41 42.90
N LYS A 225 -1.46 -4.60 43.90
CA LYS A 225 -0.05 -4.26 43.83
C LYS A 225 0.60 -5.25 42.85
N ASP A 226 1.04 -4.75 41.70
CA ASP A 226 1.86 -5.54 40.76
C ASP A 226 3.00 -6.20 41.54
N ARG A 227 3.13 -7.50 41.38
CA ARG A 227 4.11 -8.34 42.08
C ARG A 227 5.19 -8.77 41.11
#